data_AF-A0ABD5TTU1-F1
#
_entry.id   AF-A0ABD5TTU1-F1
#
_cell.length_a   1.000
_cell.length_b   1.000
_cell.length_c   1.000
_cell.angle_alpha   90.00
_cell.angle_beta   90.00
_cell.angle_gamma   90.00
#
_symmetry.space_group_name_H-M   'P 1'
#
loop_
_entity.id
_entity.type
_entity.pdbx_description
1 polymer ?
#
loop_
_entity_poly.entity_id
_entity_poly.type
_entity_poly.pdbx_seq_one_letter_code
_entity_poly.pdbx_strand_id
1 'polypeptide(L)'
;MGLELVALDLETTGFAVDDEVTVVGFALPLGCRVFARVPPCGSRVGDVEAAVREQAGTHVIVSLHASEAELLEAVGVFAAERLHGEDVLLVAFNGERWRGGFDLPFLRTRLAVLDVAWPFRELPYADLLPVVDRRFNTTVDGEDRSDLVGVYSTLTDGALNALDPFDESVKAVAAWEAGRVVDVVLHNVADIRRTRALGVLTERYCSKSDYDLKSLTPTIHD
;
A
#
# COMPACT_ATOMS: atom_id res chain seq x y z
N MET A 1 -16.22 1.83 -19.76
CA MET A 1 -15.65 2.44 -18.55
C MET A 1 -14.52 1.54 -18.08
N GLY A 2 -13.40 2.11 -17.64
CA GLY A 2 -12.32 1.34 -16.99
C GLY A 2 -12.53 1.32 -15.49
N LEU A 3 -11.96 0.33 -14.80
CA LEU A 3 -11.96 0.28 -13.34
C LEU A 3 -11.11 1.44 -12.79
N GLU A 4 -11.54 2.04 -11.69
CA GLU A 4 -10.77 3.02 -10.93
C GLU A 4 -9.65 2.31 -10.16
N LEU A 5 -8.41 2.59 -10.55
CA LEU A 5 -7.24 2.00 -9.92
C LEU A 5 -6.97 2.63 -8.54
N VAL A 6 -6.99 1.79 -7.52
CA VAL A 6 -6.66 2.11 -6.12
C VAL A 6 -5.44 1.30 -5.71
N ALA A 7 -4.35 1.96 -5.33
CA ALA A 7 -3.14 1.27 -4.90
C ALA A 7 -3.10 1.09 -3.38
N LEU A 8 -2.69 -0.09 -2.92
CA LEU A 8 -2.51 -0.49 -1.53
C LEU A 8 -1.03 -0.77 -1.25
N ASP A 9 -0.60 -0.44 -0.03
CA ASP A 9 0.69 -0.81 0.53
C ASP A 9 0.62 -0.85 2.07
N LEU A 10 1.43 -1.70 2.71
CA LEU A 10 1.50 -1.91 4.16
C LEU A 10 2.88 -1.60 4.76
N GLU A 11 2.87 -1.02 5.96
CA GLU A 11 4.03 -1.00 6.85
C GLU A 11 3.81 -1.93 8.04
N THR A 12 4.89 -2.53 8.52
CA THR A 12 4.86 -3.51 9.61
C THR A 12 6.02 -3.32 10.58
N THR A 13 5.99 -4.00 11.71
CA THR A 13 7.15 -4.07 12.62
C THR A 13 8.23 -5.05 12.13
N GLY A 14 7.95 -5.82 11.08
CA GLY A 14 8.85 -6.82 10.52
C GLY A 14 8.08 -7.85 9.67
N PHE A 15 8.71 -8.98 9.39
CA PHE A 15 8.19 -10.00 8.46
C PHE A 15 7.80 -11.33 9.14
N ALA A 16 7.93 -11.42 10.46
CA ALA A 16 7.59 -12.62 11.23
C ALA A 16 6.08 -12.72 11.47
N VAL A 17 5.64 -13.89 11.96
CA VAL A 17 4.22 -14.15 12.22
C VAL A 17 3.66 -13.28 13.35
N ASP A 18 4.51 -12.92 14.30
CA ASP A 18 4.19 -12.10 15.47
C ASP A 18 4.36 -10.60 15.23
N ASP A 19 4.98 -10.21 14.12
CA ASP A 19 5.04 -8.80 13.70
C ASP A 19 3.63 -8.25 13.41
N GLU A 20 3.48 -6.95 13.59
CA GLU A 20 2.18 -6.26 13.55
C GLU A 20 2.12 -5.25 12.41
N VAL A 21 0.93 -5.03 11.86
CA VAL A 21 0.69 -3.93 10.90
C VAL A 21 0.77 -2.59 11.63
N THR A 22 1.59 -1.68 11.11
CA THR A 22 1.75 -0.32 11.65
C THR A 22 1.06 0.72 10.78
N VAL A 23 1.03 0.54 9.45
CA VAL A 23 0.33 1.45 8.52
C VAL A 23 -0.35 0.66 7.40
N VAL A 24 -1.51 1.11 6.97
CA VAL A 24 -2.20 0.68 5.74
C VAL A 24 -2.51 1.92 4.93
N GLY A 25 -2.00 2.00 3.70
CA GLY A 25 -2.20 3.11 2.79
C GLY A 25 -3.06 2.76 1.59
N PHE A 26 -3.85 3.73 1.13
CA PHE A 26 -4.55 3.67 -0.15
C PHE A 26 -4.31 4.94 -0.96
N ALA A 27 -3.83 4.82 -2.19
CA ALA A 27 -3.82 5.92 -3.15
C ALA A 27 -5.05 5.84 -4.06
N LEU A 28 -5.89 6.87 -3.98
CA LEU A 28 -7.08 7.07 -4.79
C LEU A 28 -6.81 8.17 -5.85
N PRO A 29 -7.68 8.37 -6.86
CA PRO A 29 -7.45 9.37 -7.90
C PRO A 29 -7.26 10.80 -7.42
N LEU A 30 -7.90 11.19 -6.31
CA LEU A 30 -7.87 12.57 -5.80
C LEU A 30 -7.10 12.74 -4.49
N GLY A 31 -6.40 11.70 -4.00
CA GLY A 31 -5.65 11.78 -2.75
C GLY A 31 -5.31 10.43 -2.15
N CYS A 32 -4.83 10.44 -0.91
CA CYS A 32 -4.46 9.24 -0.17
C CYS A 32 -5.29 9.10 1.10
N ARG A 33 -5.62 7.86 1.47
CA ARG A 33 -6.20 7.52 2.77
C ARG A 33 -5.21 6.61 3.51
N VAL A 34 -4.80 7.00 4.71
CA VAL A 34 -3.81 6.26 5.51
C VAL A 34 -4.35 5.96 6.90
N PHE A 35 -4.24 4.71 7.31
CA PHE A 35 -4.54 4.23 8.65
C PHE A 35 -3.22 3.88 9.32
N ALA A 36 -2.88 4.50 10.44
CA ALA A 36 -1.62 4.25 11.12
C ALA A 36 -1.84 3.90 12.59
N ARG A 37 -0.97 3.09 13.17
CA ARG A 37 -0.97 2.83 14.61
C ARG A 37 -0.28 3.92 15.38
N VAL A 38 -0.83 4.22 16.56
CA VAL A 38 -0.11 4.99 17.56
C VAL A 38 1.08 4.15 18.04
N PRO A 39 2.31 4.68 18.00
CA PRO A 39 3.50 3.97 18.44
C PRO A 39 3.49 3.80 19.97
N PRO A 40 4.28 2.86 20.53
CA PRO A 40 4.28 2.57 21.96
C PRO A 40 4.66 3.78 22.84
N CYS A 41 5.51 4.67 22.32
CA CYS A 41 5.92 5.91 22.99
C CYS A 41 4.86 7.02 22.94
N GLY A 42 3.75 6.82 22.23
CA GLY A 42 2.64 7.76 22.07
C GLY A 42 2.85 8.79 20.95
N SER A 43 1.76 9.30 20.39
CA SER A 43 1.76 10.40 19.40
C SER A 43 0.42 11.14 19.40
N ARG A 44 0.42 12.44 19.10
CA ARG A 44 -0.81 13.24 18.96
C ARG A 44 -1.30 13.24 17.50
N VAL A 45 -2.54 12.82 17.29
CA VAL A 45 -3.19 12.62 15.97
C VAL A 45 -3.18 13.87 15.09
N GLY A 46 -3.55 15.03 15.64
CA GLY A 46 -3.74 16.27 14.87
C GLY A 46 -2.47 16.82 14.21
N ASP A 47 -1.32 16.55 14.83
CA ASP A 47 -0.03 17.04 14.33
C ASP A 47 0.47 16.19 13.14
N VAL A 48 0.14 14.89 13.12
CA VAL A 48 0.58 13.96 12.08
C VAL A 48 -0.09 14.27 10.74
N GLU A 49 -1.42 14.38 10.70
CA GLU A 49 -2.13 14.62 9.44
C GLU A 49 -1.71 15.94 8.78
N ALA A 50 -1.58 17.01 9.58
CA ALA A 50 -1.17 18.31 9.08
C ALA A 50 0.26 18.27 8.52
N ALA A 51 1.21 17.69 9.25
CA ALA A 51 2.60 17.58 8.82
C ALA A 51 2.75 16.72 7.55
N VAL A 52 1.99 15.62 7.45
CA VAL A 52 1.99 14.76 6.25
C VAL A 52 1.41 15.49 5.04
N ARG A 53 0.29 16.20 5.20
CA ARG A 53 -0.32 16.97 4.09
C ARG A 53 0.61 18.06 3.56
N GLU A 54 1.29 18.77 4.45
CA GLU A 54 2.24 19.81 4.08
C GLU A 54 3.38 19.24 3.22
N GLN A 55 3.94 18.10 3.62
CA GLN A 55 5.09 17.49 2.95
C GLN A 55 4.72 16.70 1.69
N ALA A 56 3.57 16.01 1.68
CA ALA A 56 3.19 15.12 0.58
C ALA A 56 2.81 15.84 -0.71
N GLY A 57 2.49 17.15 -0.65
CA GLY A 57 2.07 17.93 -1.82
C GLY A 57 0.79 17.40 -2.49
N THR A 58 0.00 16.59 -1.76
CA THR A 58 -1.28 16.01 -2.22
C THR A 58 -2.25 15.95 -1.06
N HIS A 59 -3.53 15.72 -1.35
CA HIS A 59 -4.52 15.50 -0.30
C HIS A 59 -4.27 14.15 0.37
N VAL A 60 -4.07 14.17 1.69
CA VAL A 60 -3.88 12.96 2.51
C VAL A 60 -4.83 13.01 3.71
N ILE A 61 -5.54 11.92 4.01
CA ILE A 61 -6.37 11.79 5.21
C ILE A 61 -5.77 10.70 6.09
N VAL A 62 -5.38 11.05 7.31
CA VAL A 62 -4.73 10.14 8.25
C VAL A 62 -5.63 9.89 9.45
N SER A 63 -5.74 8.64 9.87
CA SER A 63 -6.36 8.28 11.16
C SER A 63 -5.38 7.45 11.97
N LEU A 64 -5.24 7.74 13.26
CA LEU A 64 -4.43 6.93 14.16
C LEU A 64 -5.31 6.01 15.01
N HIS A 65 -4.83 4.80 15.25
CA HIS A 65 -5.53 3.74 15.98
C HIS A 65 -4.67 3.22 17.13
N ALA A 66 -5.28 2.90 18.27
CA ALA A 66 -4.53 2.52 19.47
C ALA A 66 -4.04 1.06 19.41
N SER A 67 -4.74 0.21 18.66
CA SER A 67 -4.37 -1.20 18.44
C SER A 67 -4.34 -1.56 16.97
N GLU A 68 -3.71 -2.71 16.66
CA GLU A 68 -3.75 -3.29 15.32
C GLU A 68 -5.18 -3.69 14.92
N ALA A 69 -5.96 -4.27 15.84
CA ALA A 69 -7.34 -4.65 15.58
C ALA A 69 -8.20 -3.44 15.18
N GLU A 70 -8.15 -2.34 15.94
CA GLU A 70 -8.86 -1.10 15.62
C GLU A 70 -8.46 -0.54 14.24
N LEU A 71 -7.17 -0.62 13.90
CA LEU A 71 -6.67 -0.20 12.58
C LEU A 71 -7.32 -1.03 11.47
N LEU A 72 -7.28 -2.35 11.60
CA LEU A 72 -7.77 -3.28 10.59
C LEU A 72 -9.29 -3.25 10.44
N GLU A 73 -10.02 -3.09 11.55
CA GLU A 73 -11.47 -2.86 11.52
C GLU A 73 -11.81 -1.56 10.78
N ALA A 74 -11.07 -0.48 11.04
CA ALA A 74 -11.27 0.80 10.34
C ALA A 74 -10.96 0.70 8.84
N VAL A 75 -9.98 -0.11 8.44
CA VAL A 75 -9.73 -0.45 7.03
C VAL A 75 -10.92 -1.20 6.44
N GLY A 76 -11.52 -2.14 7.16
CA GLY A 76 -12.73 -2.85 6.74
C GLY A 76 -13.93 -1.92 6.53
N VAL A 77 -14.18 -1.00 7.46
CA VAL A 77 -15.23 0.02 7.32
C VAL A 77 -14.99 0.88 6.08
N PHE A 78 -13.76 1.36 5.88
CA PHE A 78 -13.42 2.16 4.71
C PHE A 78 -13.57 1.38 3.40
N ALA A 79 -13.12 0.13 3.35
CA ALA A 79 -13.27 -0.71 2.17
C ALA A 79 -14.75 -0.92 1.84
N ALA A 80 -15.58 -1.27 2.82
CA ALA A 80 -17.01 -1.42 2.64
C ALA A 80 -17.71 -0.12 2.18
N GLU A 81 -17.29 1.05 2.69
CA GLU A 81 -17.93 2.33 2.36
C GLU A 81 -17.40 2.99 1.08
N ARG A 82 -16.16 2.72 0.68
CA ARG A 82 -15.45 3.49 -0.37
C ARG A 82 -14.82 2.63 -1.46
N LEU A 83 -14.53 1.36 -1.17
CA LEU A 83 -13.95 0.41 -2.11
C LEU A 83 -14.97 -0.69 -2.39
N HIS A 84 -16.14 -0.31 -2.91
CA HIS A 84 -17.19 -1.25 -3.30
C HIS A 84 -17.70 -0.95 -4.70
N GLY A 85 -18.16 -1.99 -5.40
CA GLY A 85 -18.76 -1.91 -6.73
C GLY A 85 -17.86 -2.38 -7.87
N GLU A 86 -18.46 -2.59 -9.04
CA GLU A 86 -17.81 -3.10 -10.27
C GLU A 86 -16.81 -2.12 -10.90
N ASP A 87 -16.53 -0.97 -10.25
CA ASP A 87 -15.75 0.14 -10.80
C ASP A 87 -14.43 0.37 -10.07
N VAL A 88 -13.97 -0.50 -9.16
CA VAL A 88 -12.66 -0.35 -8.48
C VAL A 88 -11.74 -1.52 -8.80
N LEU A 89 -10.48 -1.24 -9.12
CA LEU A 89 -9.39 -2.22 -9.22
C LEU A 89 -8.38 -1.95 -8.11
N LEU A 90 -8.31 -2.86 -7.14
CA LEU A 90 -7.27 -2.80 -6.12
C LEU A 90 -5.96 -3.30 -6.70
N VAL A 91 -4.87 -2.55 -6.51
CA VAL A 91 -3.54 -2.98 -6.94
C VAL A 91 -2.53 -2.85 -5.82
N ALA A 92 -1.50 -3.68 -5.86
CA ALA A 92 -0.31 -3.53 -5.02
C ALA A 92 0.93 -3.84 -5.85
N PHE A 93 2.11 -3.49 -5.34
CA PHE A 93 3.38 -3.87 -5.95
C PHE A 93 4.04 -4.95 -5.09
N ASN A 94 4.11 -6.19 -5.58
CA ASN A 94 4.55 -7.35 -4.80
C ASN A 94 3.65 -7.67 -3.59
N GLY A 95 2.37 -7.31 -3.65
CA GLY A 95 1.41 -7.57 -2.57
C GLY A 95 0.85 -8.99 -2.52
N GLU A 96 0.83 -9.72 -3.65
CA GLU A 96 0.52 -11.15 -3.68
C GLU A 96 0.90 -11.80 -5.01
N ARG A 97 1.87 -12.72 -4.97
CA ARG A 97 2.29 -13.52 -6.13
C ARG A 97 2.22 -15.02 -5.84
N TRP A 98 2.33 -15.84 -6.89
CA TRP A 98 2.47 -17.28 -6.73
C TRP A 98 3.71 -17.60 -5.87
N ARG A 99 3.50 -18.23 -4.71
CA ARG A 99 4.55 -18.54 -3.71
C ARG A 99 5.34 -17.30 -3.25
N GLY A 100 4.69 -16.15 -3.09
CA GLY A 100 5.33 -14.99 -2.46
C GLY A 100 4.45 -13.75 -2.42
N GLY A 101 5.09 -12.59 -2.35
CA GLY A 101 4.41 -11.32 -2.11
C GLY A 101 4.16 -11.14 -0.62
N PHE A 102 3.83 -9.92 -0.23
CA PHE A 102 3.88 -9.52 1.18
C PHE A 102 2.53 -9.09 1.73
N ASP A 103 1.92 -8.05 1.14
CA ASP A 103 0.81 -7.33 1.76
C ASP A 103 -0.38 -8.24 2.09
N LEU A 104 -0.95 -8.95 1.10
CA LEU A 104 -2.16 -9.73 1.33
C LEU A 104 -1.90 -11.00 2.17
N PRO A 105 -0.80 -11.76 1.99
CA PRO A 105 -0.46 -12.86 2.89
C PRO A 105 -0.24 -12.42 4.36
N PHE A 106 0.47 -11.31 4.57
CA PHE A 106 0.69 -10.76 5.91
C PHE A 106 -0.63 -10.33 6.54
N LEU A 107 -1.44 -9.57 5.80
CA LEU A 107 -2.75 -9.11 6.25
C LEU A 107 -3.69 -10.28 6.61
N ARG A 108 -3.75 -11.34 5.79
CA ARG A 108 -4.53 -12.54 6.10
C ARG A 108 -4.11 -13.19 7.42
N THR A 109 -2.81 -13.25 7.67
CA THR A 109 -2.27 -13.82 8.91
C THR A 109 -2.71 -12.99 10.11
N ARG A 110 -2.56 -11.67 10.05
CA ARG A 110 -2.93 -10.76 11.15
C ARG A 110 -4.42 -10.73 11.41
N LEU A 111 -5.24 -10.62 10.36
CA LEU A 111 -6.70 -10.69 10.46
C LEU A 111 -7.17 -12.00 11.11
N ALA A 112 -6.57 -13.13 10.74
CA ALA A 112 -6.91 -14.43 11.33
C ALA A 112 -6.52 -14.54 12.80
N VAL A 113 -5.36 -14.00 13.20
CA VAL A 113 -4.90 -13.97 14.61
C VAL A 113 -5.79 -13.09 15.47
N LEU A 114 -6.28 -11.98 14.91
CA LEU A 114 -7.07 -10.97 15.62
C LEU A 114 -8.59 -11.19 15.54
N ASP A 115 -9.05 -12.21 14.80
CA ASP A 115 -10.47 -12.46 14.51
C ASP A 115 -11.18 -11.27 13.85
N VAL A 116 -10.48 -10.57 12.95
CA VAL A 116 -11.02 -9.45 12.18
C VAL A 116 -11.40 -9.92 10.77
N ALA A 117 -12.57 -9.50 10.30
CA ALA A 117 -13.09 -9.90 9.00
C ALA A 117 -12.21 -9.39 7.83
N TRP A 118 -12.16 -10.18 6.76
CA TRP A 118 -11.48 -9.78 5.51
C TRP A 118 -12.14 -8.52 4.89
N PRO A 119 -11.38 -7.45 4.64
CA PRO A 119 -11.93 -6.15 4.23
C PRO A 119 -12.25 -6.06 2.73
N PHE A 120 -11.62 -6.88 1.89
CA PHE A 120 -11.65 -6.71 0.43
C PHE A 120 -12.61 -7.70 -0.26
N ARG A 121 -13.87 -7.71 0.16
CA ARG A 121 -14.92 -8.49 -0.51
C ARG A 121 -15.30 -7.84 -1.84
N GLU A 122 -15.55 -8.66 -2.85
CA GLU A 122 -16.05 -8.25 -4.18
C GLU A 122 -15.12 -7.29 -4.94
N LEU A 123 -13.85 -7.20 -4.53
CA LEU A 123 -12.85 -6.38 -5.19
C LEU A 123 -12.01 -7.21 -6.16
N PRO A 124 -11.92 -6.82 -7.45
CA PRO A 124 -10.88 -7.34 -8.32
C PRO A 124 -9.52 -6.79 -7.88
N TYR A 125 -8.50 -7.63 -7.98
CA TYR A 125 -7.14 -7.33 -7.58
C TYR A 125 -6.12 -7.71 -8.65
N ALA A 126 -5.07 -6.89 -8.78
CA ALA A 126 -3.88 -7.22 -9.56
C ALA A 126 -2.60 -6.83 -8.82
N ASP A 127 -1.59 -7.71 -8.89
CA ASP A 127 -0.23 -7.35 -8.49
C ASP A 127 0.50 -6.75 -9.70
N LEU A 128 1.08 -5.55 -9.53
CA LEU A 128 1.75 -4.83 -10.61
C LEU A 128 3.16 -5.35 -10.89
N LEU A 129 3.84 -5.98 -9.91
CA LEU A 129 5.22 -6.43 -10.11
C LEU A 129 5.33 -7.41 -11.29
N PRO A 130 4.50 -8.48 -11.41
CA PRO A 130 4.54 -9.37 -12.58
C PRO A 130 4.18 -8.69 -13.90
N VAL A 131 3.36 -7.63 -13.88
CA VAL A 131 3.01 -6.86 -15.08
C VAL A 131 4.23 -6.08 -15.55
N VAL A 132 4.86 -5.33 -14.63
CA VAL A 132 6.04 -4.54 -14.91
C VAL A 132 7.19 -5.41 -15.39
N ASP A 133 7.55 -6.43 -14.61
CA ASP A 133 8.67 -7.35 -14.86
C ASP A 133 8.62 -8.00 -16.26
N ARG A 134 7.40 -8.30 -16.75
CA ARG A 134 7.21 -8.99 -18.03
C ARG A 134 7.02 -8.05 -19.22
N ARG A 135 6.64 -6.79 -18.98
CA ARG A 135 6.18 -5.86 -20.04
C ARG A 135 7.05 -4.63 -20.21
N PHE A 136 7.89 -4.32 -19.22
CA PHE A 136 8.80 -3.18 -19.26
C PHE A 136 10.24 -3.65 -19.09
N ASN A 137 11.16 -3.03 -19.83
CA ASN A 137 12.58 -3.26 -19.63
C ASN A 137 13.09 -2.24 -18.60
N THR A 138 13.41 -2.71 -17.39
CA THR A 138 13.88 -1.89 -16.26
C THR A 138 15.38 -2.04 -15.99
N THR A 139 16.13 -2.64 -16.91
CA THR A 139 17.59 -2.71 -16.80
C THR A 139 18.22 -1.34 -17.10
N VAL A 140 18.96 -0.79 -16.13
CA VAL A 140 19.70 0.47 -16.24
C VAL A 140 21.17 0.18 -16.00
N ASP A 141 22.05 0.59 -16.91
CA ASP A 141 23.50 0.34 -16.84
C ASP A 141 23.89 -1.13 -16.63
N GLY A 142 23.08 -2.05 -17.15
CA GLY A 142 23.29 -3.50 -17.03
C GLY A 142 22.81 -4.10 -15.70
N GLU A 143 22.25 -3.29 -14.80
CA GLU A 143 21.63 -3.74 -13.56
C GLU A 143 20.11 -3.78 -13.69
N ASP A 144 19.53 -4.91 -13.32
CA ASP A 144 18.08 -5.06 -13.29
C ASP A 144 17.48 -4.37 -12.06
N ARG A 145 16.46 -3.53 -12.30
CA ARG A 145 15.70 -2.86 -11.24
C ARG A 145 14.36 -3.57 -11.07
N SER A 146 14.15 -4.15 -9.90
CA SER A 146 12.95 -4.94 -9.59
C SER A 146 12.23 -4.52 -8.31
N ASP A 147 12.84 -3.66 -7.47
CA ASP A 147 12.16 -3.02 -6.35
C ASP A 147 11.31 -1.82 -6.81
N LEU A 148 10.32 -1.45 -6.00
CA LEU A 148 9.36 -0.40 -6.32
C LEU A 148 10.03 0.94 -6.63
N VAL A 149 11.02 1.34 -5.82
CA VAL A 149 11.73 2.62 -5.96
C VAL A 149 12.53 2.67 -7.26
N GLY A 150 13.32 1.63 -7.54
CA GLY A 150 14.14 1.50 -8.72
C GLY A 150 13.31 1.42 -10.00
N VAL A 151 12.25 0.62 -10.00
CA VAL A 151 11.30 0.51 -11.12
C VAL A 151 10.63 1.85 -11.38
N TYR A 152 10.09 2.49 -10.34
CA TYR A 152 9.44 3.79 -10.46
C TYR A 152 10.39 4.86 -11.02
N SER A 153 11.63 4.90 -10.54
CA SER A 153 12.66 5.82 -11.04
C SER A 153 12.99 5.58 -12.52
N THR A 154 13.01 4.32 -12.92
CA THR A 154 13.37 3.93 -14.30
C THR A 154 12.26 4.28 -15.29
N LEU A 155 11.00 4.11 -14.89
CA LEU A 155 9.85 4.24 -15.77
C LEU A 155 9.16 5.61 -15.70
N THR A 156 9.54 6.46 -14.74
CA THR A 156 8.94 7.77 -14.51
C THR A 156 10.02 8.83 -14.24
N ASP A 157 9.63 10.00 -13.71
CA ASP A 157 10.56 11.08 -13.34
C ASP A 157 11.24 10.86 -11.98
N GLY A 158 10.84 9.84 -11.22
CA GLY A 158 11.40 9.55 -9.90
C GLY A 158 11.03 10.58 -8.82
N ALA A 159 10.12 11.53 -9.09
CA ALA A 159 9.87 12.66 -8.20
C ALA A 159 9.39 12.26 -6.80
N LEU A 160 8.63 11.16 -6.69
CA LEU A 160 8.17 10.63 -5.41
C LEU A 160 9.28 10.03 -4.53
N ASN A 161 10.50 9.87 -5.04
CA ASN A 161 11.62 9.39 -4.21
C ASN A 161 12.06 10.41 -3.18
N ALA A 162 11.93 11.71 -3.49
CA ALA A 162 12.27 12.77 -2.56
C ALA A 162 11.25 12.92 -1.41
N LEU A 163 10.07 12.31 -1.52
CA LEU A 163 9.04 12.33 -0.48
C LEU A 163 9.35 11.34 0.66
N ASP A 164 10.05 10.26 0.33
CA ASP A 164 10.32 9.17 1.23
C ASP A 164 11.55 9.51 2.10
N PRO A 165 11.40 9.54 3.43
CA PRO A 165 12.50 9.90 4.33
C PRO A 165 13.55 8.77 4.49
N PHE A 166 13.31 7.60 3.90
CA PHE A 166 14.19 6.44 4.06
C PHE A 166 14.85 6.01 2.75
N ASP A 167 16.16 5.78 2.80
CA ASP A 167 16.88 5.12 1.68
C ASP A 167 16.58 3.61 1.60
N GLU A 168 16.14 3.02 2.72
CA GLU A 168 15.83 1.60 2.86
C GLU A 168 14.58 1.42 3.73
N SER A 169 13.58 0.69 3.25
CA SER A 169 12.28 0.50 3.93
C SER A 169 12.40 -0.09 5.34
N VAL A 170 13.44 -0.90 5.61
CA VAL A 170 13.68 -1.47 6.96
C VAL A 170 13.87 -0.39 8.04
N LYS A 171 14.27 0.84 7.67
CA LYS A 171 14.40 1.97 8.60
C LYS A 171 13.04 2.44 9.13
N ALA A 172 11.93 2.12 8.46
CA ALA A 172 10.58 2.47 8.90
C ALA A 172 10.22 1.80 10.23
N VAL A 173 10.70 0.58 10.49
CA VAL A 173 10.50 -0.15 11.76
C VAL A 173 11.07 0.66 12.93
N ALA A 174 12.36 0.99 12.87
CA ALA A 174 13.03 1.77 13.90
C ALA A 174 12.44 3.18 14.04
N ALA A 175 11.95 3.76 12.94
CA ALA A 175 11.25 5.05 12.96
C ALA A 175 9.94 4.97 13.75
N TRP A 176 9.15 3.92 13.53
CA TRP A 176 7.90 3.70 14.25
C TRP A 176 8.14 3.48 15.74
N GLU A 177 9.10 2.64 16.11
CA GLU A 177 9.50 2.42 17.52
C GLU A 177 9.95 3.71 18.20
N ALA A 178 10.67 4.57 17.48
CA ALA A 178 11.10 5.88 17.96
C ALA A 178 9.99 6.95 17.98
N GLY A 179 8.77 6.62 17.56
CA GLY A 179 7.63 7.54 17.55
C GLY A 179 7.60 8.50 16.36
N ARG A 180 8.41 8.27 15.33
CA ARG A 180 8.46 9.11 14.12
C ARG A 180 7.35 8.75 13.14
N VAL A 181 6.10 8.85 13.59
CA VAL A 181 4.91 8.44 12.81
C VAL A 181 4.79 9.18 11.49
N VAL A 182 5.11 10.48 11.47
CA VAL A 182 5.08 11.28 10.23
C VAL A 182 6.00 10.67 9.17
N ASP A 183 7.21 10.28 9.54
CA ASP A 183 8.18 9.71 8.60
C ASP A 183 7.69 8.36 8.05
N VAL A 184 7.14 7.50 8.90
CA VAL A 184 6.57 6.20 8.50
C VAL A 184 5.37 6.38 7.57
N VAL A 185 4.50 7.36 7.86
CA VAL A 185 3.37 7.67 6.98
C VAL A 185 3.82 8.27 5.65
N LEU A 186 4.87 9.10 5.63
CA LEU A 186 5.41 9.65 4.38
C LEU A 186 6.04 8.58 3.49
N HIS A 187 6.74 7.60 4.10
CA HIS A 187 7.22 6.41 3.41
C HIS A 187 6.08 5.67 2.71
N ASN A 188 5.06 5.27 3.48
CA ASN A 188 3.90 4.58 2.94
C ASN A 188 3.15 5.40 1.88
N VAL A 189 3.01 6.72 2.08
CA VAL A 189 2.40 7.64 1.08
C VAL A 189 3.23 7.69 -0.20
N ALA A 190 4.56 7.63 -0.12
CA ALA A 190 5.40 7.53 -1.29
C ALA A 190 5.14 6.21 -2.03
N ASP A 191 5.10 5.08 -1.32
CA ASP A 191 4.94 3.76 -1.93
C ASP A 191 3.58 3.51 -2.57
N ILE A 192 2.47 3.87 -1.91
CA ILE A 192 1.14 3.80 -2.54
C ILE A 192 1.06 4.69 -3.79
N ARG A 193 1.73 5.85 -3.79
CA ARG A 193 1.72 6.77 -4.94
C ARG A 193 2.62 6.28 -6.06
N ARG A 194 3.79 5.68 -5.77
CA ARG A 194 4.65 5.01 -6.74
C ARG A 194 3.89 3.86 -7.40
N THR A 195 3.27 3.00 -6.58
CA THR A 195 2.43 1.89 -7.04
C THR A 195 1.29 2.38 -7.94
N ARG A 196 0.57 3.42 -7.53
CA ARG A 196 -0.49 4.01 -8.37
C ARG A 196 0.04 4.59 -9.68
N ALA A 197 1.17 5.29 -9.65
CA ALA A 197 1.79 5.87 -10.85
C ALA A 197 2.19 4.76 -11.85
N LEU A 198 2.77 3.66 -11.35
CA LEU A 198 3.06 2.48 -12.16
C LEU A 198 1.78 1.83 -12.68
N GLY A 199 0.73 1.74 -11.87
CA GLY A 199 -0.57 1.22 -12.31
C GLY A 199 -1.17 2.02 -13.47
N VAL A 200 -1.16 3.35 -13.37
CA VAL A 200 -1.61 4.23 -14.46
C VAL A 200 -0.73 4.07 -15.72
N LEU A 201 0.58 3.87 -15.53
CA LEU A 201 1.49 3.60 -16.64
C LEU A 201 1.17 2.27 -17.33
N THR A 202 0.95 1.20 -16.55
CA THR A 202 0.61 -0.11 -17.10
C THR A 202 -0.76 -0.09 -17.80
N GLU A 203 -1.73 0.69 -17.30
CA GLU A 203 -3.05 0.84 -17.96
C GLU A 203 -2.94 1.46 -19.37
N ARG A 204 -1.94 2.32 -19.57
CA ARG A 204 -1.70 2.98 -20.83
C ARG A 204 -1.07 2.06 -21.89
N TYR A 205 -0.21 1.13 -21.48
CA TYR A 205 0.66 0.38 -22.40
C TYR A 205 0.41 -1.13 -22.42
N CYS A 206 -0.20 -1.70 -21.38
CA CYS A 206 -0.46 -3.13 -21.29
C CYS A 206 -1.89 -3.48 -21.69
N SER A 207 -2.09 -4.73 -22.10
CA SER A 207 -3.41 -5.28 -22.40
C SER A 207 -4.12 -5.70 -21.11
N LYS A 208 -5.45 -5.78 -21.14
CA LYS A 208 -6.24 -6.30 -19.99
C LYS A 208 -5.82 -7.70 -19.56
N SER A 209 -5.40 -8.55 -20.49
CA SER A 209 -4.94 -9.91 -20.21
C SER A 209 -3.61 -9.98 -19.44
N ASP A 210 -2.86 -8.88 -19.38
CA ASP A 210 -1.58 -8.85 -18.66
C ASP A 210 -1.74 -8.80 -17.14
N TYR A 211 -2.90 -8.35 -16.64
CA TYR A 211 -3.14 -8.10 -15.21
C TYR A 211 -3.47 -9.34 -14.37
N ASP A 212 -3.84 -10.46 -15.00
CA ASP A 212 -4.23 -11.70 -14.31
C ASP A 212 -5.16 -11.45 -13.10
N LEU A 213 -6.27 -10.73 -13.35
CA LEU A 213 -7.18 -10.26 -12.31
C LEU A 213 -7.69 -11.40 -11.44
N LYS A 214 -7.64 -11.20 -10.12
CA LYS A 214 -8.19 -12.12 -9.12
C LYS A 214 -9.35 -11.47 -8.38
N SER A 215 -10.29 -12.28 -7.91
CA SER A 215 -11.23 -11.82 -6.89
C SER A 215 -10.59 -11.98 -5.51
N LEU A 216 -10.67 -10.95 -4.67
CA LEU A 216 -10.31 -11.03 -3.27
C LEU A 216 -11.44 -11.53 -2.37
N THR A 217 -12.61 -11.87 -2.93
CA THR A 217 -13.72 -12.43 -2.16
C THR A 217 -13.32 -13.78 -1.55
N PRO A 218 -13.40 -13.94 -0.21
CA PRO A 218 -13.19 -15.24 0.44
C PRO A 218 -14.19 -16.29 -0.02
N THR A 219 -13.85 -17.58 0.07
CA THR A 219 -14.79 -18.65 -0.32
C THR A 219 -15.94 -18.84 0.67
N ILE A 220 -15.82 -18.33 1.90
CA ILE A 220 -16.86 -18.29 2.92
C ILE A 220 -17.05 -16.83 3.31
N HIS A 221 -18.21 -16.27 2.97
CA HIS A 221 -18.57 -14.87 3.26
C HIS A 221 -20.11 -14.78 3.27
N ASP A 222 -20.71 -14.70 4.46
CA ASP A 222 -22.15 -14.56 4.67
C ASP A 222 -22.41 -13.55 5.81
#